data_AF-A0A8C6SAY2-F1
#
_entry.id   AF-A0A8C6SAY2-F1
#
_cell.length_a   1.000
_cell.length_b   1.000
_cell.length_c   1.000
_cell.angle_alpha   90.00
_cell.angle_beta   90.00
_cell.angle_gamma   90.00
#
_symmetry.space_group_name_H-M   'P 1'
#
loop_
_entity.id
_entity.type
_entity.pdbx_description
1 polymer ?
#
loop_
_entity_poly.entity_id
_entity_poly.type
_entity_poly.pdbx_seq_one_letter_code
_entity_poly.pdbx_strand_id
1 'polypeptide(L)'
;MFKKILGVDFFNKVCGHLKLLEKEYFGLEFRHHSGHYVWLELMKPLAKQIKCNDLFFRFIVKFFPPDPGQLKRGLTRYLFALQIRHDLSNGGLTCNDNSAALLVSHILQSELGDYDEEIDAQHLEMKKYVPNQEYLDHKIIKLHKKHRGATPSESDIHLLEVARKLDMYGIRPHAAHDGDGLRLNLAVTHSGY
;
A
#
# COMPACT_ATOMS: atom_id res chain seq x y z
N MET A 1 -14.22 7.67 27.98
CA MET A 1 -15.12 7.09 26.96
C MET A 1 -14.56 5.83 26.27
N PHE A 2 -13.23 5.65 26.12
CA PHE A 2 -12.62 4.43 25.51
C PHE A 2 -12.48 3.17 26.40
N LYS A 3 -12.94 3.17 27.66
CA LYS A 3 -12.59 2.13 28.65
C LYS A 3 -13.07 0.70 28.30
N LYS A 4 -13.96 0.52 27.32
CA LYS A 4 -14.52 -0.79 26.93
C LYS A 4 -14.49 -1.11 25.43
N ILE A 5 -14.04 -0.20 24.57
CA ILE A 5 -14.05 -0.43 23.12
C ILE A 5 -12.91 -1.40 22.78
N LEU A 6 -13.23 -2.56 22.20
CA LEU A 6 -12.23 -3.49 21.72
C LEU A 6 -11.65 -3.02 20.38
N GLY A 7 -10.41 -3.42 20.08
CA GLY A 7 -9.78 -3.13 18.79
C GLY A 7 -10.63 -3.61 17.60
N VAL A 8 -11.29 -4.76 17.75
CA VAL A 8 -12.19 -5.34 16.74
C VAL A 8 -13.39 -4.45 16.45
N ASP A 9 -13.99 -3.83 17.46
CA ASP A 9 -15.16 -2.97 17.28
C ASP A 9 -14.80 -1.71 16.49
N PHE A 10 -13.65 -1.13 16.83
CA PHE A 10 -13.12 0.03 16.12
C PHE A 10 -12.74 -0.30 14.68
N PHE A 11 -12.01 -1.39 14.46
CA PHE A 11 -11.67 -1.86 13.12
C PHE A 11 -12.92 -2.12 12.26
N ASN A 12 -13.93 -2.77 12.82
CA ASN A 12 -15.20 -3.01 12.14
C ASN A 12 -15.92 -1.69 11.82
N LYS A 13 -15.84 -0.68 12.70
CA LYS A 13 -16.43 0.64 12.43
C LYS A 13 -15.75 1.34 11.25
N VAL A 14 -14.41 1.26 11.15
CA VAL A 14 -13.66 1.78 10.00
C VAL A 14 -14.04 1.04 8.72
N CYS A 15 -14.03 -0.30 8.74
CA CYS A 15 -14.42 -1.10 7.57
C CYS A 15 -15.87 -0.82 7.14
N GLY A 16 -16.80 -0.68 8.10
CA GLY A 16 -18.19 -0.33 7.84
C GLY A 16 -18.34 1.07 7.22
N HIS A 17 -17.55 2.05 7.67
CA HIS A 17 -17.53 3.38 7.06
C HIS A 17 -17.05 3.34 5.60
N LEU A 18 -16.00 2.56 5.32
CA LEU A 18 -15.51 2.33 3.96
C LEU A 18 -16.42 1.44 3.11
N LYS A 19 -17.43 0.79 3.71
CA LYS A 19 -18.25 -0.26 3.09
C LYS A 19 -17.40 -1.44 2.57
N LEU A 20 -16.32 -1.75 3.27
CA LEU A 20 -15.38 -2.80 2.91
C LEU A 20 -15.90 -4.17 3.36
N LEU A 21 -16.06 -5.08 2.39
CA LEU A 21 -16.54 -6.44 2.63
C LEU A 21 -15.40 -7.42 2.90
N GLU A 22 -14.32 -7.34 2.12
CA GLU A 22 -13.13 -8.21 2.21
C GLU A 22 -12.12 -7.62 3.21
N LYS A 23 -12.55 -7.41 4.46
CA LYS A 23 -11.76 -6.76 5.51
C LYS A 23 -10.62 -7.61 6.06
N GLU A 24 -10.64 -8.91 5.83
CA GLU A 24 -9.64 -9.88 6.28
C GLU A 24 -8.22 -9.58 5.79
N TYR A 25 -8.08 -8.85 4.68
CA TYR A 25 -6.79 -8.47 4.12
C TYR A 25 -6.13 -7.27 4.80
N PHE A 26 -6.86 -6.54 5.64
CA PHE A 26 -6.43 -5.23 6.15
C PHE A 26 -6.26 -5.24 7.66
N GLY A 27 -5.51 -4.25 8.14
CA GLY A 27 -5.39 -3.94 9.55
C GLY A 27 -5.21 -2.45 9.78
N LEU A 28 -5.18 -2.09 11.05
CA LEU A 28 -4.84 -0.73 11.49
C LEU A 28 -3.49 -0.75 12.18
N GLU A 29 -2.63 0.19 11.83
CA GLU A 29 -1.41 0.49 12.58
C GLU A 29 -1.51 1.88 13.20
N PHE A 30 -0.86 2.07 14.34
CA PHE A 30 -0.71 3.37 14.96
C PHE A 30 0.72 3.57 15.45
N ARG A 31 1.12 4.83 15.61
CA ARG A 31 2.44 5.17 16.12
C ARG A 31 2.48 4.91 17.62
N HIS A 32 3.33 3.99 18.05
CA HIS A 32 3.58 3.71 19.46
C HIS A 32 4.40 4.84 20.10
N HIS A 33 4.38 4.93 21.43
CA HIS A 33 5.17 5.93 22.15
C HIS A 33 6.69 5.80 21.96
N SER A 34 7.16 4.62 21.53
CA SER A 34 8.56 4.39 21.12
C SER A 34 8.88 4.93 19.72
N GLY A 35 7.92 5.53 19.02
CA GLY A 35 8.09 6.11 17.69
C GLY A 35 7.86 5.15 16.53
N HIS A 36 7.87 3.84 16.77
CA HIS A 36 7.60 2.80 15.77
C HIS A 36 6.09 2.58 15.56
N TYR A 37 5.71 2.13 14.37
CA TYR A 37 4.35 1.69 14.10
C TYR A 37 4.12 0.28 14.62
N VAL A 38 2.95 0.07 15.25
CA VAL A 38 2.51 -1.23 15.74
C VAL A 38 1.09 -1.51 15.27
N TRP A 39 0.77 -2.78 15.05
CA TRP A 39 -0.57 -3.21 14.69
C TRP A 39 -1.53 -3.07 15.87
N LEU A 40 -2.77 -2.68 15.58
CA LEU A 40 -3.86 -2.73 16.52
C LEU A 40 -4.22 -4.18 16.85
N GLU A 41 -4.15 -4.52 18.13
CA GLU A 41 -4.57 -5.83 18.63
C GLU A 41 -6.09 -5.87 18.77
N LEU A 42 -6.75 -6.70 17.97
CA LEU A 42 -8.21 -6.72 17.86
C LEU A 42 -8.92 -7.16 19.16
N MET A 43 -8.29 -8.06 19.92
CA MET A 43 -8.87 -8.63 21.15
C MET A 43 -8.55 -7.83 22.42
N LYS A 44 -7.76 -6.74 22.31
CA LYS A 44 -7.44 -5.89 23.46
C LYS A 44 -8.26 -4.59 23.42
N PRO A 45 -8.69 -4.07 24.59
CA PRO A 45 -9.31 -2.75 24.66
C PRO A 45 -8.39 -1.65 24.12
N LEU A 46 -8.94 -0.72 23.33
CA LEU A 46 -8.20 0.42 22.79
C LEU A 46 -7.45 1.21 23.86
N ALA A 47 -8.11 1.46 25.00
CA ALA A 47 -7.54 2.20 26.13
C ALA A 47 -6.32 1.51 26.78
N LYS A 48 -6.08 0.21 26.52
CA LYS A 48 -4.89 -0.50 27.00
C LYS A 48 -3.71 -0.41 26.02
N GLN A 49 -3.98 -0.14 24.75
CA GLN A 49 -2.99 -0.10 23.68
C GLN A 49 -2.54 1.34 23.39
N ILE A 50 -3.48 2.27 23.50
CA ILE A 50 -3.29 3.67 23.16
C ILE A 50 -2.96 4.46 24.42
N LYS A 51 -1.74 5.01 24.45
CA LYS A 51 -1.27 5.88 25.53
C LYS A 51 -0.93 7.30 25.07
N CYS A 52 -0.91 7.54 23.76
CA CYS A 52 -0.57 8.83 23.16
C CYS A 52 -1.83 9.68 22.94
N ASN A 53 -1.70 11.00 23.09
CA ASN A 53 -2.77 11.96 22.82
C ASN A 53 -2.92 12.29 21.32
N ASP A 54 -1.85 12.13 20.54
CA ASP A 54 -1.89 12.34 19.08
C ASP A 54 -2.21 11.02 18.39
N LEU A 55 -3.48 10.87 18.01
CA LEU A 55 -4.07 9.60 17.57
C LEU A 55 -4.24 9.54 16.07
N PHE A 56 -3.22 9.03 15.39
CA PHE A 56 -3.27 8.73 13.97
C PHE A 56 -3.20 7.23 13.72
N PHE A 57 -4.18 6.71 12.98
CA PHE A 57 -4.21 5.32 12.53
C PHE A 57 -4.01 5.25 11.02
N ARG A 58 -3.19 4.31 10.58
CA ARG A 58 -3.01 3.95 9.18
C ARG A 58 -3.80 2.69 8.89
N PHE A 59 -4.62 2.73 7.85
CA PHE A 59 -5.29 1.56 7.31
C PHE A 59 -4.40 0.93 6.26
N ILE A 60 -3.88 -0.27 6.55
CA ILE A 60 -2.79 -0.90 5.79
C ILE A 60 -3.21 -2.30 5.36
N VAL A 61 -2.80 -2.72 4.16
CA VAL A 61 -2.90 -4.13 3.75
C VAL A 61 -1.95 -4.97 4.61
N LYS A 62 -2.52 -5.93 5.33
CA LYS A 62 -1.79 -6.83 6.22
C LYS A 62 -1.46 -8.16 5.55
N PHE A 63 -2.36 -8.67 4.71
CA PHE A 63 -2.19 -9.95 4.04
C PHE A 63 -2.33 -9.78 2.54
N PHE A 64 -1.25 -10.02 1.81
CA PHE A 64 -1.24 -9.97 0.36
C PHE A 64 -1.56 -11.35 -0.20
N PRO A 65 -2.66 -11.53 -0.94
CA PRO A 65 -2.89 -12.79 -1.63
C PRO A 65 -1.84 -12.96 -2.74
N PRO A 66 -1.39 -14.19 -3.02
CA PRO A 66 -0.45 -14.47 -4.10
C PRO A 66 -1.02 -14.13 -5.49
N ASP A 67 -2.34 -14.22 -5.63
CA ASP A 67 -3.08 -13.89 -6.83
C ASP A 67 -4.08 -12.75 -6.54
N PRO A 68 -3.90 -11.55 -7.12
CA PRO A 68 -4.84 -10.44 -6.96
C PRO A 68 -6.22 -10.73 -7.58
N GLY A 69 -6.34 -11.73 -8.46
CA GLY A 69 -7.63 -12.24 -8.93
C GLY A 69 -8.52 -12.80 -7.82
N GLN A 70 -7.96 -13.11 -6.65
CA GLN A 70 -8.73 -13.49 -5.46
C GLN A 70 -9.53 -12.33 -4.87
N LEU A 71 -9.15 -11.08 -5.14
CA LEU A 71 -9.85 -9.89 -4.67
C LEU A 71 -11.11 -9.69 -5.51
N LYS A 72 -12.29 -9.95 -4.94
CA LYS A 72 -13.55 -9.97 -5.68
C LYS A 72 -14.15 -8.58 -5.84
N ARG A 73 -13.96 -7.68 -4.88
CA ARG A 73 -14.58 -6.35 -4.88
C ARG A 73 -13.67 -5.29 -5.49
N GLY A 74 -14.27 -4.39 -6.28
CA GLY A 74 -13.55 -3.26 -6.88
C GLY A 74 -12.90 -2.34 -5.85
N LEU A 75 -13.59 -2.04 -4.76
CA LEU A 75 -13.03 -1.27 -3.65
C LEU A 75 -11.78 -1.94 -3.05
N THR A 76 -11.80 -3.25 -2.87
CA THR A 76 -10.65 -3.99 -2.32
C THR A 76 -9.45 -3.86 -3.25
N ARG A 77 -9.64 -4.07 -4.56
CA ARG A 77 -8.57 -3.89 -5.56
C ARG A 77 -8.01 -2.47 -5.56
N TYR A 78 -8.89 -1.47 -5.49
CA TYR A 78 -8.49 -0.06 -5.38
C TYR A 78 -7.64 0.20 -4.13
N LEU A 79 -8.06 -0.28 -2.95
CA LEU A 79 -7.30 -0.10 -1.71
C LEU A 79 -5.94 -0.81 -1.76
N PHE A 80 -5.85 -1.97 -2.42
CA PHE A 80 -4.57 -2.63 -2.69
C PHE A 80 -3.70 -1.81 -3.65
N ALA A 81 -4.26 -1.24 -4.72
CA ALA A 81 -3.54 -0.37 -5.63
C ALA A 81 -2.97 0.87 -4.91
N LEU A 82 -3.75 1.48 -4.01
CA LEU A 82 -3.29 2.56 -3.14
C LEU A 82 -2.14 2.14 -2.23
N GLN A 83 -2.17 0.92 -1.69
CA GLN A 83 -1.08 0.39 -0.88
C GLN A 83 0.20 0.20 -1.71
N ILE A 84 0.09 -0.38 -2.91
CA ILE A 84 1.23 -0.53 -3.83
C ILE A 84 1.84 0.84 -4.17
N ARG A 85 1.01 1.85 -4.46
CA ARG A 85 1.45 3.23 -4.69
C ARG A 85 2.22 3.79 -3.49
N HIS A 86 1.69 3.61 -2.29
CA HIS A 86 2.33 4.07 -1.05
C HIS A 86 3.68 3.35 -0.80
N ASP A 87 3.74 2.04 -1.05
CA ASP A 87 4.95 1.26 -0.86
C ASP A 87 6.01 1.63 -1.89
N LEU A 88 5.61 1.91 -3.13
CA LEU A 88 6.51 2.37 -4.18
C LEU A 88 7.13 3.73 -3.81
N SER A 89 6.31 4.69 -3.37
CA SER A 89 6.78 6.04 -3.02
C SER A 89 7.69 6.08 -1.80
N ASN A 90 7.46 5.20 -0.83
CA ASN A 90 8.24 5.13 0.40
C ASN A 90 9.38 4.09 0.35
N GLY A 91 9.63 3.47 -0.81
CA GLY A 91 10.69 2.47 -1.00
C GLY A 91 10.42 1.11 -0.34
N GLY A 92 9.18 0.85 0.11
CA GLY A 92 8.74 -0.45 0.63
C GLY A 92 8.54 -1.51 -0.46
N LEU A 93 8.35 -1.10 -1.71
CA LEU A 93 8.29 -1.97 -2.88
C LEU A 93 9.43 -1.64 -3.83
N THR A 94 10.58 -2.28 -3.66
CA THR A 94 11.72 -2.07 -4.56
C THR A 94 11.54 -2.88 -5.84
N CYS A 95 11.92 -2.28 -6.97
CA CYS A 95 11.89 -2.91 -8.27
C CYS A 95 12.87 -2.21 -9.23
N ASN A 96 13.11 -2.81 -10.39
CA ASN A 96 13.93 -2.18 -11.43
C ASN A 96 13.17 -1.03 -12.12
N ASP A 97 13.91 -0.16 -12.81
CA ASP A 97 13.40 1.02 -13.51
C ASP A 97 12.29 0.70 -14.53
N ASN A 98 12.33 -0.47 -15.17
CA ASN A 98 11.29 -0.87 -16.12
C ASN A 98 9.96 -1.13 -15.42
N SER A 99 10.01 -1.89 -14.33
CA SER A 99 8.84 -2.18 -13.50
C SER A 99 8.32 -0.92 -12.81
N ALA A 100 9.21 -0.08 -12.26
CA ALA A 100 8.86 1.19 -11.67
C ALA A 100 8.08 2.09 -12.64
N ALA A 101 8.63 2.31 -13.84
CA ALA A 101 7.96 3.14 -14.85
C ALA A 101 6.60 2.56 -15.29
N LEU A 102 6.50 1.23 -15.39
CA LEU A 102 5.24 0.56 -15.73
C LEU A 102 4.18 0.70 -14.63
N LEU A 103 4.56 0.50 -13.36
CA LEU A 103 3.65 0.70 -12.22
C LEU A 103 3.14 2.15 -12.18
N VAL A 104 4.06 3.13 -12.29
CA VAL A 104 3.69 4.55 -12.27
C VAL A 104 2.77 4.89 -13.44
N SER A 105 3.00 4.33 -14.63
CA SER A 105 2.11 4.58 -15.77
C SER A 105 0.67 4.09 -15.56
N HIS A 106 0.47 2.96 -14.85
CA HIS A 106 -0.88 2.51 -14.47
C HIS A 106 -1.49 3.36 -13.37
N ILE A 107 -0.68 3.88 -12.44
CA ILE A 107 -1.14 4.84 -11.42
C ILE A 107 -1.61 6.14 -12.07
N LEU A 108 -0.88 6.65 -13.08
CA LEU A 108 -1.31 7.83 -13.83
C LEU A 108 -2.64 7.56 -14.54
N GLN A 109 -2.77 6.44 -15.25
CA GLN A 109 -4.02 6.12 -15.95
C GLN A 109 -5.21 5.98 -14.99
N SER A 110 -5.01 5.47 -13.77
CA SER A 110 -6.11 5.36 -12.80
C SER A 110 -6.47 6.67 -12.10
N GLU A 111 -5.51 7.58 -11.92
CA GLU A 111 -5.72 8.89 -11.28
C GLU A 111 -6.17 9.99 -12.26
N LEU A 112 -5.56 10.04 -13.44
CA LEU A 112 -5.69 11.13 -14.41
C LEU A 112 -6.58 10.77 -15.61
N GLY A 113 -6.74 9.47 -15.90
CA GLY A 113 -7.39 9.00 -17.12
C GLY A 113 -6.41 8.94 -18.29
N ASP A 114 -6.88 9.14 -19.51
CA ASP A 114 -6.02 9.10 -20.70
C ASP A 114 -4.95 10.20 -20.65
N TYR A 115 -3.75 9.87 -21.13
CA TYR A 115 -2.62 10.80 -21.22
C TYR A 115 -2.99 12.17 -21.80
N ASP A 116 -2.56 13.21 -21.10
CA ASP A 116 -2.55 14.59 -21.56
C ASP A 116 -1.18 15.21 -21.25
N GLU A 117 -0.60 15.94 -22.20
CA GLU A 117 0.79 16.40 -22.08
C GLU A 117 1.01 17.39 -20.93
N GLU A 118 0.08 18.32 -20.73
CA GLU A 118 0.21 19.35 -19.70
C GLU A 118 -0.12 18.78 -18.31
N ILE A 119 -1.21 18.00 -18.22
CA ILE A 119 -1.64 17.40 -16.95
C ILE A 119 -0.61 16.40 -16.42
N ASP A 120 -0.08 15.51 -17.27
CA ASP A 120 0.92 14.54 -16.87
C ASP A 120 2.23 15.21 -16.40
N ALA A 121 2.71 16.19 -17.14
CA ALA A 121 3.95 16.89 -16.82
C ALA A 121 3.84 17.59 -15.46
N GLN A 122 2.74 18.33 -15.24
CA GLN A 122 2.49 19.00 -13.96
C GLN A 122 2.37 17.99 -12.81
N HIS A 123 1.69 16.86 -13.02
CA HIS A 123 1.50 15.85 -11.99
C HIS A 123 2.81 15.16 -11.58
N LEU A 124 3.65 14.81 -12.55
CA LEU A 124 4.97 14.19 -12.29
C LEU A 124 5.97 15.18 -11.66
N GLU A 125 5.81 16.49 -11.88
CA GLU A 125 6.58 17.50 -11.16
C GLU A 125 6.15 17.59 -9.69
N MET A 126 4.84 17.63 -9.43
CA MET A 126 4.29 17.83 -8.09
C MET A 126 4.32 16.59 -7.20
N LYS A 127 4.31 15.38 -7.77
CA LYS A 127 4.17 14.13 -7.03
C LYS A 127 5.25 13.12 -7.39
N LYS A 128 5.96 12.64 -6.36
CA LYS A 128 7.00 11.61 -6.47
C LYS A 128 6.46 10.24 -6.10
N TYR A 129 6.59 9.30 -7.04
CA TYR A 129 6.23 7.89 -6.91
C TYR A 129 7.44 6.98 -6.70
N VAL A 130 8.62 7.41 -7.16
CA VAL A 130 9.88 6.68 -7.02
C VAL A 130 11.04 7.65 -6.80
N PRO A 131 12.14 7.23 -6.16
CA PRO A 131 13.27 8.12 -5.86
C PRO A 131 13.99 8.72 -7.08
N ASN A 132 13.99 8.02 -8.22
CA ASN A 132 14.68 8.41 -9.46
C ASN A 132 13.70 8.81 -10.58
N GLN A 133 12.54 9.37 -10.22
CA GLN A 133 11.42 9.59 -11.14
C GLN A 133 11.79 10.41 -12.38
N GLU A 134 12.59 11.47 -12.24
CA GLU A 134 12.96 12.38 -13.33
C GLU A 134 13.69 11.65 -14.46
N TYR A 135 14.50 10.64 -14.12
CA TYR A 135 15.20 9.79 -15.10
C TYR A 135 14.23 8.85 -15.84
N LEU A 136 13.07 8.60 -15.25
CA LEU A 136 12.05 7.68 -15.76
C LEU A 136 10.88 8.39 -16.44
N ASP A 137 10.72 9.70 -16.32
CA ASP A 137 9.55 10.44 -16.81
C ASP A 137 9.23 10.16 -18.29
N HIS A 138 10.24 10.22 -19.17
CA HIS A 138 10.04 9.90 -20.59
C HIS A 138 9.52 8.47 -20.81
N LYS A 139 9.96 7.52 -19.98
CA LYS A 139 9.52 6.13 -20.02
C LYS A 139 8.10 5.97 -19.47
N ILE A 140 7.81 6.63 -18.35
CA ILE A 140 6.49 6.65 -17.72
C ILE A 140 5.46 7.19 -18.72
N ILE A 141 5.73 8.35 -19.32
CA ILE A 141 4.87 8.99 -20.32
C ILE A 141 4.67 8.07 -21.54
N LYS A 142 5.75 7.46 -22.05
CA LYS A 142 5.67 6.53 -23.18
C LYS A 142 4.76 5.32 -22.88
N LEU A 143 4.75 4.84 -21.64
CA LEU A 143 3.89 3.74 -21.22
C LEU A 143 2.46 4.21 -20.98
N HIS A 144 2.26 5.38 -20.35
CA HIS A 144 0.94 5.94 -20.09
C HIS A 144 0.14 6.15 -21.40
N LYS A 145 0.79 6.68 -22.44
CA LYS A 145 0.21 6.81 -23.79
C LYS A 145 -0.36 5.50 -24.36
N LYS A 146 0.12 4.33 -23.92
CA LYS A 146 -0.35 3.02 -24.39
C LYS A 146 -1.60 2.52 -23.67
N HIS A 147 -1.96 3.14 -22.55
CA HIS A 147 -3.09 2.72 -21.71
C HIS A 147 -4.40 3.42 -22.08
N ARG A 148 -4.42 4.18 -23.18
CA ARG A 148 -5.58 4.94 -23.64
C ARG A 148 -6.84 4.10 -23.69
N GLY A 149 -7.91 4.61 -23.10
CA GLY A 149 -9.22 3.96 -23.00
C GLY A 149 -9.35 2.98 -21.83
N ALA A 150 -8.27 2.69 -21.09
CA ALA A 150 -8.36 1.86 -19.90
C ALA A 150 -9.04 2.63 -18.76
N THR A 151 -10.02 1.99 -18.15
CA THR A 151 -10.71 2.54 -16.98
C THR A 151 -9.82 2.49 -15.73
N PRO A 152 -10.11 3.30 -14.69
CA PRO A 152 -9.37 3.22 -13.43
C PRO A 152 -9.33 1.82 -12.82
N SER A 153 -10.45 1.07 -12.89
CA SER A 153 -10.51 -0.28 -12.36
C SER A 153 -9.64 -1.28 -13.15
N GLU A 154 -9.49 -1.10 -14.47
CA GLU A 154 -8.61 -1.95 -15.28
C GLU A 154 -7.14 -1.63 -15.01
N SER A 155 -6.82 -0.35 -14.86
CA SER A 155 -5.48 0.11 -14.46
C SER A 155 -5.08 -0.41 -13.08
N ASP A 156 -5.98 -0.40 -12.09
CA ASP A 156 -5.73 -0.99 -10.78
C ASP A 156 -5.44 -2.50 -10.89
N ILE A 157 -6.19 -3.23 -11.73
CA ILE A 157 -5.95 -4.66 -11.96
C ILE A 157 -4.56 -4.88 -12.57
N HIS A 158 -4.20 -4.14 -13.61
CA HIS A 158 -2.89 -4.26 -14.24
C HIS A 158 -1.75 -3.87 -13.31
N LEU A 159 -1.93 -2.83 -12.47
CA LEU A 159 -0.98 -2.45 -11.44
C LEU A 159 -0.69 -3.62 -10.50
N LEU A 160 -1.74 -4.28 -10.00
CA LEU A 160 -1.61 -5.44 -9.11
C LEU A 160 -0.97 -6.65 -9.81
N GLU A 161 -1.28 -6.88 -11.10
CA GLU A 161 -0.67 -7.93 -11.93
C GLU A 161 0.84 -7.73 -12.15
N VAL A 162 1.29 -6.48 -12.26
CA VAL A 162 2.72 -6.16 -12.33
C VAL A 162 3.34 -6.31 -10.95
N ALA A 163 2.70 -5.75 -9.91
CA ALA A 163 3.23 -5.73 -8.55
C ALA A 163 3.45 -7.15 -8.00
N ARG A 164 2.53 -8.09 -8.21
CA ARG A 164 2.63 -9.47 -7.68
C ARG A 164 3.85 -10.25 -8.19
N LYS A 165 4.46 -9.81 -9.29
CA LYS A 165 5.63 -10.45 -9.90
C LYS A 165 6.95 -9.92 -9.33
N LEU A 166 6.89 -8.95 -8.42
CA LEU A 166 8.05 -8.36 -7.80
C LEU A 166 8.43 -9.15 -6.55
N ASP A 167 9.73 -9.32 -6.32
CA ASP A 167 10.25 -10.07 -5.18
C ASP A 167 9.79 -9.48 -3.84
N MET A 168 9.65 -8.16 -3.76
CA MET A 168 9.22 -7.46 -2.55
C MET A 168 7.71 -7.38 -2.37
N TYR A 169 6.92 -8.02 -3.23
CA TYR A 169 5.46 -7.98 -3.14
C TYR A 169 4.95 -8.62 -1.85
N GLY A 170 4.21 -7.83 -1.07
CA GLY A 170 3.66 -8.24 0.21
C GLY A 170 4.69 -8.48 1.31
N ILE A 171 5.97 -8.19 1.06
CA ILE A 171 7.03 -8.26 2.06
C ILE A 171 6.91 -7.03 2.98
N ARG A 172 6.78 -7.30 4.28
CA ARG A 172 6.79 -6.28 5.34
C ARG A 172 7.92 -6.58 6.31
N PRO A 173 9.09 -5.95 6.13
CA PRO A 173 10.22 -6.18 7.01
C PRO A 173 9.94 -5.56 8.39
N HIS A 174 10.07 -6.40 9.42
CA HIS A 174 10.19 -5.99 10.81
C HIS A 174 11.66 -5.98 11.18
N ALA A 175 12.14 -4.82 11.66
CA ALA A 175 13.49 -4.70 12.17
C ALA A 175 13.65 -5.63 13.39
N ALA A 176 14.63 -6.53 13.31
CA ALA A 176 15.02 -7.47 14.35
C ALA A 176 16.53 -7.35 14.59
N HIS A 177 17.02 -7.98 15.65
CA HIS A 177 18.44 -8.14 15.89
C HIS A 177 18.72 -9.64 16.08
N ASP A 178 19.81 -10.15 15.54
CA ASP A 178 20.27 -11.50 15.86
C ASP A 178 20.93 -11.56 17.24
N GLY A 179 21.40 -12.75 17.64
CA GLY A 179 22.10 -12.97 18.91
C GLY A 179 23.42 -12.20 19.05
N ASP A 180 23.98 -11.73 17.94
CA ASP A 180 25.23 -10.96 17.90
C ASP A 180 24.98 -9.44 17.78
N GLY A 181 23.71 -9.01 17.78
CA GLY A 181 23.31 -7.60 17.72
C GLY A 181 23.30 -7.00 16.31
N LEU A 182 23.46 -7.81 15.26
CA LEU A 182 23.32 -7.36 13.88
C LEU A 182 21.85 -7.08 13.57
N ARG A 183 21.57 -5.90 13.02
CA ARG A 183 20.22 -5.52 12.63
C ARG A 183 19.79 -6.29 11.38
N LEU A 184 18.78 -7.14 11.54
CA LEU A 184 18.14 -7.93 10.49
C LEU A 184 16.76 -7.35 10.16
N ASN A 185 16.26 -7.64 8.96
CA ASN A 185 14.89 -7.35 8.55
C ASN A 185 14.16 -8.68 8.33
N LEU A 186 13.34 -9.08 9.30
CA LEU A 186 12.53 -10.29 9.21
C LEU A 186 11.22 -9.95 8.50
N ALA A 187 10.85 -10.70 7.46
CA ALA A 187 9.55 -10.57 6.84
C ALA A 187 8.82 -11.91 6.83
N VAL A 188 7.51 -11.88 7.00
CA VAL A 188 6.65 -13.05 6.84
C VAL A 188 5.89 -12.86 5.54
N THR A 189 6.00 -13.84 4.63
CA THR A 189 5.26 -13.84 3.36
C THR A 189 4.24 -14.97 3.34
N HIS A 190 3.36 -14.99 2.34
CA HIS A 190 2.41 -16.09 2.13
C HIS A 190 3.11 -17.44 1.88
N SER A 191 4.41 -17.42 1.55
CA SER A 191 5.25 -18.59 1.29
C SER A 191 5.89 -19.19 2.55
N GLY A 192 5.69 -18.58 3.72
CA GLY A 192 6.42 -18.94 4.95
C GLY A 192 7.70 -18.14 5.16
N TYR A 193 8.42 -18.46 6.24
CA TYR A 193 9.70 -17.85 6.63
C TYR A 193 10.84 -18.23 5.68
#